data_AF-A0AAU7T877-F1
#
_entry.id   AF-A0AAU7T877-F1
#
_cell.length_a   1.000
_cell.length_b   1.000
_cell.length_c   1.000
_cell.angle_alpha   90.00
_cell.angle_beta   90.00
_cell.angle_gamma   90.00
#
_symmetry.space_group_name_H-M   'P 1'
#
loop_
_entity.id
_entity.type
_entity.pdbx_description
1 polymer ?
#
loop_
_entity_poly.entity_id
_entity_poly.type
_entity_poly.pdbx_seq_one_letter_code
_entity_poly.pdbx_strand_id
1 'polypeptide(L)'
;MTDAAESLPTPVPRDPWFRLHPRTALGVAGGLYVAVLLLTVLAGTPGDDYFLLYVFPVALIAIAFGWRAGVGAGLAAVAFVIVWVVVRDVELSPTGWVAHVAPMLVLGLLLGTAADRLRAAEAARVEVEAAALLHREAIEINDLLVQGMAAARWSFQAGQVDAGLKILDETLGQAQELVSALIRQAEMGRRAQDLGGLEARHRP
;
A
#
# COMPACT_ATOMS: atom_id res chain seq x y z
N MET A 1 37.10 0.96 -19.42
CA MET A 1 36.69 0.74 -18.02
C MET A 1 35.25 1.21 -17.90
N THR A 2 34.28 0.53 -18.51
CA THR A 2 33.55 -0.66 -17.98
C THR A 2 33.26 -0.53 -16.49
N ASP A 3 32.04 -0.65 -16.00
CA ASP A 3 30.69 -0.68 -16.58
C ASP A 3 29.78 -0.61 -15.34
N ALA A 4 28.54 -0.16 -15.54
CA ALA A 4 27.42 -0.42 -14.67
C ALA A 4 27.64 -0.13 -13.17
N ALA A 5 27.35 1.11 -12.76
CA ALA A 5 26.66 1.28 -11.49
C ALA A 5 25.42 0.36 -11.56
N GLU A 6 25.51 -0.79 -10.90
CA GLU A 6 24.41 -1.72 -10.67
C GLU A 6 23.25 -0.89 -10.14
N SER A 7 22.32 -0.53 -11.01
CA SER A 7 21.05 0.03 -10.61
C SER A 7 20.34 -1.12 -9.93
N LEU A 8 20.52 -1.22 -8.61
CA LEU A 8 19.82 -2.19 -7.79
C LEU A 8 18.34 -2.07 -8.17
N PRO A 9 17.72 -3.14 -8.70
CA PRO A 9 16.33 -3.06 -9.12
C PRO A 9 15.54 -2.56 -7.92
N THR A 10 14.92 -1.38 -8.06
CA THR A 10 14.04 -0.86 -7.04
C THR A 10 12.96 -1.92 -6.84
N PRO A 11 12.82 -2.49 -5.63
CA PRO A 11 11.82 -3.51 -5.41
C PRO A 11 10.47 -2.84 -5.67
N VAL A 12 9.86 -3.16 -6.81
CA VAL A 12 8.50 -2.73 -7.13
C VAL A 12 7.65 -3.23 -5.96
N PRO A 13 7.05 -2.35 -5.14
CA PRO A 13 6.22 -2.77 -4.04
C PRO A 13 5.07 -3.60 -4.63
N ARG A 14 5.17 -4.93 -4.51
CA ARG A 14 4.09 -5.81 -4.92
C ARG A 14 3.10 -5.81 -3.78
N ASP A 15 1.94 -5.22 -4.04
CA ASP A 15 0.82 -5.38 -3.13
C ASP A 15 0.62 -6.87 -2.83
N PRO A 16 0.48 -7.25 -1.54
CA PRO A 16 0.27 -8.63 -1.17
C PRO A 16 -0.93 -9.24 -1.92
N TRP A 17 -0.83 -10.50 -2.33
CA TRP A 17 -1.86 -11.19 -3.14
C TRP A 17 -3.27 -11.13 -2.53
N PHE A 18 -3.36 -11.15 -1.20
CA PHE A 18 -4.61 -11.10 -0.44
C PHE A 18 -5.28 -9.71 -0.46
N ARG A 19 -4.53 -8.65 -0.81
CA ARG A 19 -5.09 -7.31 -1.05
C ARG A 19 -5.68 -7.19 -2.45
N LEU A 20 -5.03 -7.80 -3.44
CA LEU A 20 -5.48 -7.81 -4.83
C LEU A 20 -6.76 -8.65 -5.01
N HIS A 21 -6.92 -9.69 -4.19
CA HIS A 21 -8.02 -10.66 -4.27
C HIS A 21 -8.75 -10.81 -2.92
N PRO A 22 -9.61 -9.85 -2.53
CA PRO A 22 -10.27 -9.86 -1.23
C PRO A 22 -11.18 -11.09 -1.03
N ARG A 23 -11.81 -11.58 -2.10
CA ARG A 23 -12.67 -12.78 -2.03
C ARG A 23 -11.86 -14.05 -1.74
N THR A 24 -10.68 -14.20 -2.34
CA THR A 24 -9.82 -15.37 -2.07
C THR A 24 -9.22 -15.29 -0.68
N ALA A 25 -8.86 -14.09 -0.21
CA ALA A 25 -8.41 -13.89 1.17
C ALA A 25 -9.49 -14.32 2.18
N LEU A 26 -10.74 -13.95 1.94
CA LEU A 26 -11.87 -14.36 2.77
C LEU A 26 -12.12 -15.88 2.70
N GLY A 27 -12.03 -16.47 1.50
CA GLY A 27 -12.15 -17.91 1.31
C GLY A 27 -11.07 -18.69 2.06
N VAL A 28 -9.82 -18.24 1.98
CA VAL A 28 -8.68 -18.84 2.71
C VAL A 28 -8.85 -18.68 4.22
N ALA A 29 -9.25 -17.50 4.70
CA ALA A 29 -9.52 -17.28 6.12
C ALA A 29 -10.67 -18.15 6.62
N GLY A 30 -11.77 -18.27 5.86
CA GLY A 30 -12.89 -19.14 6.17
C GLY A 30 -12.47 -20.62 6.22
N GLY A 31 -11.67 -21.06 5.25
CA GLY A 31 -11.10 -22.41 5.25
C GLY A 31 -10.23 -22.68 6.47
N LEU A 32 -9.40 -21.72 6.88
CA LEU A 32 -8.60 -21.80 8.12
C LEU A 32 -9.47 -21.91 9.37
N TYR A 33 -10.52 -21.09 9.51
CA TYR A 33 -11.47 -21.20 10.63
C TYR A 33 -12.09 -22.59 10.71
N VAL A 34 -12.59 -23.09 9.58
CA VAL A 34 -13.22 -24.41 9.52
C VAL A 34 -12.22 -25.52 9.84
N ALA A 35 -11.00 -25.43 9.32
CA ALA A 35 -9.94 -26.40 9.60
C ALA A 35 -9.57 -26.45 11.08
N VAL A 36 -9.41 -25.28 11.73
CA VAL A 36 -9.12 -25.21 13.18
C VAL A 36 -10.28 -25.74 14.01
N LEU A 37 -11.53 -25.44 13.62
CA LEU A 37 -12.71 -26.01 14.28
C LEU A 37 -12.75 -27.53 14.16
N LEU A 38 -12.54 -28.07 12.95
CA LEU A 38 -12.54 -29.52 12.75
C LEU A 38 -11.42 -30.19 13.55
N LEU A 39 -10.24 -29.60 13.59
CA LEU A 39 -9.13 -30.09 14.40
C LEU A 39 -9.50 -30.11 15.89
N THR A 40 -10.05 -29.02 16.41
CA THR A 40 -10.46 -28.93 17.82
C THR A 40 -11.60 -29.88 18.18
N VAL A 41 -12.53 -30.15 17.25
CA VAL A 41 -13.67 -31.04 17.48
C VAL A 41 -13.32 -32.52 17.28
N LEU A 42 -12.40 -32.87 16.39
CA LEU A 42 -12.05 -34.26 16.07
C LEU A 42 -10.83 -34.77 16.85
N ALA A 43 -9.82 -33.92 17.04
CA ALA A 43 -8.54 -34.28 17.65
C ALA A 43 -8.28 -33.60 19.00
N GLY A 44 -9.09 -32.61 19.38
CA GLY A 44 -8.90 -31.87 20.62
C GLY A 44 -9.01 -32.74 21.88
N THR A 45 -7.88 -32.99 22.52
CA THR A 45 -7.82 -33.46 23.91
C THR A 45 -7.84 -32.26 24.87
N PRO A 46 -8.46 -32.37 26.06
CA PRO A 46 -8.41 -31.32 27.08
C PRO A 46 -6.95 -31.00 27.43
N GLY A 47 -6.48 -29.80 27.09
CA GLY A 47 -5.12 -29.33 27.36
C GLY A 47 -4.28 -28.96 26.14
N ASP A 48 -4.70 -29.32 24.93
CA ASP A 48 -4.03 -28.84 23.71
C ASP A 48 -4.53 -27.45 23.30
N ASP A 49 -3.59 -26.50 23.17
CA ASP A 49 -3.87 -25.09 22.90
C ASP A 49 -4.03 -24.81 21.39
N TYR A 50 -4.88 -25.59 20.72
CA TYR A 50 -5.21 -25.41 19.30
C TYR A 50 -5.88 -24.07 19.00
N PHE A 51 -6.41 -23.38 20.02
CA PHE A 51 -7.02 -22.06 19.90
C PHE A 51 -6.03 -21.01 19.42
N LEU A 52 -4.73 -21.20 19.68
CA LEU A 52 -3.69 -20.32 19.16
C LEU A 52 -3.70 -20.28 17.62
N LEU A 53 -4.18 -21.33 16.94
CA LEU A 53 -4.28 -21.35 15.47
C LEU A 53 -5.33 -20.38 14.91
N TYR A 54 -6.30 -19.92 15.71
CA TYR A 54 -7.22 -18.86 15.27
C TYR A 54 -6.52 -17.51 15.06
N VAL A 55 -5.29 -17.33 15.55
CA VAL A 55 -4.44 -16.17 15.24
C VAL A 55 -4.24 -16.00 13.73
N PHE A 56 -4.10 -17.09 12.97
CA PHE A 56 -3.83 -17.02 11.52
C PHE A 56 -4.98 -16.39 10.73
N PRO A 57 -6.23 -16.89 10.79
CA PRO A 57 -7.32 -16.29 10.05
C PRO A 57 -7.70 -14.90 10.58
N VAL A 58 -7.59 -14.65 11.89
CA VAL A 58 -7.79 -13.30 12.47
C VAL A 58 -6.77 -12.32 11.90
N ALA A 59 -5.49 -12.71 11.87
CA ALA A 59 -4.42 -11.87 11.36
C ALA A 59 -4.58 -11.58 9.86
N LEU A 60 -4.93 -12.58 9.07
CA LEU A 60 -5.15 -12.43 7.63
C LEU A 60 -6.27 -11.43 7.34
N ILE A 61 -7.41 -11.56 8.04
CA ILE A 61 -8.54 -10.63 7.86
C ILE A 61 -8.18 -9.22 8.35
N ALA A 62 -7.49 -9.10 9.49
CA ALA A 62 -7.09 -7.81 10.05
C ALA A 62 -6.14 -7.06 9.11
N ILE A 63 -5.13 -7.73 8.54
CA ILE A 63 -4.18 -7.11 7.61
C ILE A 63 -4.86 -6.76 6.27
N ALA A 64 -5.76 -7.62 5.77
CA ALA A 64 -6.42 -7.40 4.49
C ALA A 64 -7.45 -6.26 4.57
N PHE A 65 -8.25 -6.21 5.62
CA PHE A 65 -9.46 -5.37 5.67
C PHE A 65 -9.44 -4.31 6.78
N GLY A 66 -8.39 -4.26 7.62
CA GLY A 66 -8.20 -3.25 8.66
C GLY A 66 -8.86 -3.58 9.99
N TRP A 67 -8.93 -2.59 10.88
CA TRP A 67 -9.35 -2.79 12.27
C TRP A 67 -10.79 -3.30 12.42
N ARG A 68 -11.74 -2.82 11.62
CA ARG A 68 -13.16 -3.21 11.72
C ARG A 68 -13.35 -4.70 11.44
N ALA A 69 -12.72 -5.17 10.37
CA ALA A 69 -12.78 -6.56 9.98
C ALA A 69 -11.92 -7.44 10.90
N GLY A 70 -10.77 -6.93 11.39
CA GLY A 70 -9.96 -7.62 12.38
C GLY A 70 -10.70 -7.87 13.70
N VAL A 71 -11.45 -6.88 14.20
CA VAL A 71 -12.33 -7.05 15.37
C VAL A 71 -13.46 -8.04 15.06
N GLY A 72 -14.09 -7.94 13.88
CA GLY A 72 -15.11 -8.89 13.44
C GLY A 72 -14.59 -10.34 13.39
N ALA A 73 -13.38 -10.55 12.88
CA ALA A 73 -12.72 -11.86 12.87
C ALA A 73 -12.42 -12.34 14.30
N GLY A 74 -11.91 -11.45 15.16
CA GLY A 74 -11.70 -11.77 16.58
C GLY A 74 -12.99 -12.26 17.24
N LEU A 75 -14.12 -11.57 17.02
CA LEU A 75 -15.43 -11.98 17.53
C LEU A 75 -15.90 -13.32 16.95
N ALA A 76 -15.65 -13.57 15.66
CA ALA A 76 -15.95 -14.86 15.04
C ALA A 76 -15.15 -15.99 15.70
N ALA A 77 -13.86 -15.77 16.01
CA ALA A 77 -13.05 -16.73 16.74
C ALA A 77 -13.61 -17.03 18.14
N VAL A 78 -14.05 -15.99 18.86
CA VAL A 78 -14.73 -16.16 20.17
C VAL A 78 -16.00 -16.99 20.03
N ALA A 79 -16.79 -16.77 18.98
CA ALA A 79 -17.98 -17.58 18.73
C ALA A 79 -17.64 -19.06 18.51
N PHE A 80 -16.54 -19.37 17.80
CA PHE A 80 -16.08 -20.75 17.66
C PHE A 80 -15.62 -21.37 18.97
N VAL A 81 -14.98 -20.60 19.86
CA VAL A 81 -14.64 -21.08 21.21
C VAL A 81 -15.91 -21.44 21.98
N ILE A 82 -16.95 -20.59 21.95
CA ILE A 82 -18.25 -20.88 22.59
C ILE A 82 -18.86 -22.16 22.04
N VAL A 83 -18.87 -22.34 20.71
CA VAL A 83 -19.39 -23.56 20.07
C VAL A 83 -18.65 -24.80 20.57
N TRP A 84 -17.33 -24.75 20.66
CA TRP A 84 -16.53 -25.88 21.15
C TRP A 84 -16.84 -26.21 22.62
N VAL A 85 -16.94 -25.20 23.48
CA VAL A 85 -17.29 -25.34 24.91
C VAL A 85 -18.60 -26.09 25.09
N VAL A 86 -19.62 -25.70 24.32
CA VAL A 86 -20.95 -26.31 24.36
C VAL A 86 -20.93 -27.73 23.79
N VAL A 87 -20.20 -27.97 22.70
CA VAL A 87 -20.14 -29.30 22.04
C VAL A 87 -19.37 -30.32 22.86
N ARG A 88 -18.32 -29.90 23.58
CA ARG A 88 -17.47 -30.79 24.39
C ARG A 88 -17.82 -30.79 25.88
N ASP A 89 -18.82 -30.03 26.30
CA ASP A 89 -19.27 -29.89 27.69
C ASP A 89 -18.12 -29.56 28.65
N VAL A 90 -17.29 -28.57 28.26
CA VAL A 90 -16.08 -28.19 29.00
C VAL A 90 -16.35 -26.97 29.88
N GLU A 91 -16.07 -27.06 31.18
CA GLU A 91 -16.13 -25.88 32.05
C GLU A 91 -14.83 -25.06 31.96
N LEU A 92 -14.92 -23.87 31.34
CA LEU A 92 -13.84 -22.89 31.38
C LEU A 92 -13.99 -21.98 32.60
N SER A 93 -12.92 -21.88 33.38
CA SER A 93 -12.83 -20.86 34.43
C SER A 93 -12.88 -19.44 33.80
N PRO A 94 -13.25 -18.40 34.57
CA PRO A 94 -13.20 -17.01 34.08
C PRO A 94 -11.82 -16.62 33.54
N THR A 95 -10.75 -17.11 34.17
CA THR A 95 -9.37 -16.91 33.72
C THR A 95 -9.09 -17.64 32.41
N GLY A 96 -9.63 -18.85 32.24
CA GLY A 96 -9.58 -19.58 30.98
C GLY A 96 -10.26 -18.80 29.84
N TRP A 97 -11.44 -18.23 30.08
CA TRP A 97 -12.11 -17.37 29.09
C TRP A 97 -11.24 -16.18 28.67
N VAL A 98 -10.67 -15.46 29.63
CA VAL A 98 -9.82 -14.30 29.34
C VAL A 98 -8.57 -14.70 28.56
N ALA A 99 -7.93 -15.82 28.91
CA ALA A 99 -6.71 -16.30 28.25
C ALA A 99 -6.91 -16.61 26.76
N HIS A 100 -8.11 -17.03 26.35
CA HIS A 100 -8.39 -17.34 24.93
C HIS A 100 -8.98 -16.14 24.18
N VAL A 101 -9.88 -15.40 24.81
CA VAL A 101 -10.62 -14.31 24.14
C VAL A 101 -9.77 -13.05 24.00
N ALA A 102 -9.05 -12.66 25.05
CA ALA A 102 -8.34 -11.40 25.06
C ALA A 102 -7.26 -11.31 23.96
N PRO A 103 -6.38 -12.33 23.76
CA PRO A 103 -5.37 -12.27 22.72
C PRO A 103 -5.95 -12.13 21.31
N MET A 104 -7.05 -12.81 21.00
CA MET A 104 -7.67 -12.77 19.66
C MET A 104 -8.25 -11.38 19.34
N LEU A 105 -8.94 -10.78 20.30
CA LEU A 105 -9.51 -9.44 20.14
C LEU A 105 -8.42 -8.37 20.07
N VAL A 106 -7.42 -8.46 20.97
CA VAL A 106 -6.28 -7.54 20.99
C VAL A 106 -5.49 -7.65 19.68
N LEU A 107 -5.24 -8.87 19.20
CA LEU A 107 -4.54 -9.08 17.93
C LEU A 107 -5.33 -8.50 16.76
N GLY A 108 -6.62 -8.81 16.64
CA GLY A 108 -7.46 -8.28 15.56
C GLY A 108 -7.49 -6.76 15.52
N LEU A 109 -7.56 -6.12 16.70
CA LEU A 109 -7.56 -4.67 16.84
C LEU A 109 -6.17 -4.07 16.51
N LEU A 110 -5.10 -4.55 17.16
CA LEU A 110 -3.76 -3.98 17.00
C LEU A 110 -3.24 -4.18 15.59
N LEU A 111 -3.41 -5.38 15.04
CA LEU A 111 -2.92 -5.68 13.71
C LEU A 111 -3.73 -4.94 12.64
N GLY A 112 -5.04 -4.84 12.83
CA GLY A 112 -5.90 -4.09 11.92
C GLY A 112 -5.59 -2.59 11.94
N THR A 113 -5.41 -1.99 13.13
CA THR A 113 -5.00 -0.58 13.24
C THR A 113 -3.60 -0.33 12.69
N ALA A 114 -2.65 -1.25 12.90
CA ALA A 114 -1.32 -1.18 12.30
C ALA A 114 -1.39 -1.24 10.77
N ALA A 115 -2.22 -2.14 10.21
CA ALA A 115 -2.44 -2.24 8.77
C ALA A 115 -3.06 -0.95 8.21
N ASP A 116 -4.04 -0.36 8.91
CA ASP A 116 -4.64 0.92 8.53
C ASP A 116 -3.63 2.07 8.55
N ARG A 117 -2.80 2.15 9.60
CA ARG A 117 -1.75 3.16 9.70
C ARG A 117 -0.70 3.01 8.62
N LEU A 118 -0.31 1.77 8.29
CA LEU A 118 0.62 1.49 7.21
C LEU A 118 0.04 1.94 5.87
N ARG A 119 -1.23 1.63 5.59
CA ARG A 119 -1.93 2.07 4.38
C ARG A 119 -2.00 3.58 4.27
N ALA A 120 -2.34 4.28 5.35
CA ALA A 120 -2.39 5.73 5.37
C ALA A 120 -0.99 6.35 5.15
N ALA A 121 0.04 5.77 5.76
CA ALA A 121 1.42 6.23 5.59
C ALA A 121 1.93 6.01 4.16
N GLU A 122 1.59 4.90 3.53
CA GLU A 122 1.99 4.58 2.17
C GLU A 122 1.29 5.49 1.15
N ALA A 123 -0.01 5.74 1.32
CA ALA A 123 -0.75 6.70 0.51
C ALA A 123 -0.16 8.12 0.63
N ALA A 124 0.17 8.56 1.85
CA ALA A 124 0.80 9.86 2.08
C ALA A 124 2.21 9.93 1.46
N ARG A 125 2.98 8.84 1.49
CA ARG A 125 4.31 8.78 0.85
C ARG A 125 4.22 8.95 -0.65
N VAL A 126 3.31 8.23 -1.31
CA VAL A 126 3.10 8.34 -2.77
C VAL A 126 2.74 9.77 -3.16
N GLU A 127 1.89 10.45 -2.37
CA GLU A 127 1.52 11.85 -2.62
C GLU A 127 2.71 12.81 -2.44
N VAL A 128 3.51 12.62 -1.40
CA VAL A 128 4.72 13.43 -1.15
C VAL A 128 5.77 13.23 -2.25
N GLU A 129 5.98 12.00 -2.70
CA GLU A 129 6.91 11.69 -3.80
C GLU A 129 6.45 12.33 -5.11
N ALA A 130 5.16 12.26 -5.42
CA ALA A 130 4.59 12.92 -6.60
C ALA A 130 4.76 14.44 -6.55
N ALA A 131 4.55 15.06 -5.38
CA ALA A 131 4.76 16.50 -5.19
C ALA A 131 6.25 16.90 -5.29
N ALA A 132 7.16 16.07 -4.79
CA ALA A 132 8.59 16.32 -4.82
C ALA A 132 9.16 16.29 -6.24
N LEU A 133 8.68 15.38 -7.10
CA LEU A 133 9.06 15.32 -8.51
C LEU A 133 8.68 16.62 -9.23
N LEU A 134 7.41 17.03 -9.11
CA LEU A 134 6.91 18.26 -9.74
C LEU A 134 7.71 19.50 -9.28
N HIS A 135 8.09 19.56 -8.01
CA HIS A 135 8.89 20.67 -7.50
C HIS A 135 10.30 20.70 -8.11
N ARG A 136 10.96 19.55 -8.24
CA ARG A 136 12.29 19.46 -8.84
C ARG A 136 12.27 19.86 -10.32
N GLU A 137 11.25 19.43 -11.06
CA GLU A 137 11.11 19.73 -12.48
C GLU A 137 10.83 21.22 -12.73
N ALA A 138 10.05 21.87 -11.86
CA ALA A 138 9.87 23.32 -11.90
C ALA A 138 11.17 24.10 -11.69
N ILE A 139 12.06 23.61 -10.81
CA ILE A 139 13.38 24.22 -10.58
C ILE A 139 14.26 24.09 -11.83
N GLU A 140 14.27 22.91 -12.45
CA GLU A 140 15.08 22.65 -13.66
C GLU A 140 14.66 23.54 -14.84
N ILE A 141 13.35 23.65 -15.09
CA ILE A 141 12.82 24.56 -16.12
C ILE A 141 13.23 26.00 -15.84
N ASN A 142 13.10 26.45 -14.59
CA ASN A 142 13.46 27.81 -14.22
C ASN A 142 14.96 28.08 -14.42
N ASP A 143 15.83 27.17 -14.00
CA ASP A 143 17.28 27.32 -14.17
C ASP A 143 17.70 27.38 -15.64
N LEU A 144 17.14 26.48 -16.48
CA LEU A 144 17.38 26.48 -17.93
C LEU A 144 16.95 27.80 -18.57
N LEU A 145 15.76 28.30 -18.22
CA LEU A 145 15.28 29.58 -18.73
C LEU A 145 16.19 30.73 -18.29
N VAL A 146 16.55 30.80 -17.01
CA VAL A 146 17.41 31.87 -16.47
C VAL A 146 18.79 31.86 -17.14
N GLN A 147 19.41 30.69 -17.29
CA GLN A 147 20.72 30.55 -17.92
C GLN A 147 20.68 30.91 -19.42
N GLY A 148 19.72 30.36 -20.16
CA GLY A 148 19.57 30.65 -21.59
C GLY A 148 19.25 32.11 -21.87
N MET A 149 18.37 32.73 -21.08
CA MET A 149 18.06 34.16 -21.18
C MET A 149 19.27 35.04 -20.82
N ALA A 150 20.08 34.65 -19.83
CA ALA A 150 21.30 35.38 -19.48
C ALA A 150 22.33 35.34 -20.63
N ALA A 151 22.52 34.16 -21.25
CA ALA A 151 23.42 33.98 -22.39
C ALA A 151 22.94 34.75 -23.65
N ALA A 152 21.64 34.72 -23.93
CA ALA A 152 21.04 35.49 -25.02
C ALA A 152 21.22 37.01 -24.79
N ARG A 153 20.93 37.49 -23.57
CA ARG A 153 21.13 38.89 -23.18
C ARG A 153 22.59 39.33 -23.38
N TRP A 154 23.55 38.50 -22.99
CA TRP A 154 24.97 38.81 -23.16
C TRP A 154 25.36 38.93 -24.64
N SER A 155 24.85 38.03 -25.48
CA SER A 155 25.08 38.07 -26.94
C SER A 155 24.48 39.34 -27.57
N PHE A 156 23.28 39.74 -27.15
CA PHE A 156 22.67 40.99 -27.61
C PHE A 156 23.50 42.23 -27.19
N GLN A 157 24.04 42.24 -25.98
CA GLN A 157 24.91 43.34 -25.51
C GLN A 157 26.22 43.43 -26.29
N ALA A 158 26.72 42.30 -26.80
CA ALA A 158 27.90 42.25 -27.66
C ALA A 158 27.62 42.61 -29.13
N GLY A 159 26.38 42.98 -29.48
CA GLY A 159 25.96 43.27 -30.86
C GLY A 159 25.76 42.02 -31.73
N GLN A 160 25.86 40.81 -31.16
CA GLN A 160 25.70 39.54 -31.86
C GLN A 160 24.22 39.11 -31.88
N VAL A 161 23.39 39.85 -32.63
CA VAL A 161 21.93 39.67 -32.63
C VAL A 161 21.51 38.27 -33.07
N ASP A 162 22.08 37.74 -34.16
CA ASP A 162 21.73 36.42 -34.67
C ASP A 162 22.08 35.30 -33.67
N ALA A 163 23.22 35.43 -32.99
CA ALA A 163 23.63 34.48 -31.96
C ALA A 163 22.70 34.53 -30.74
N GLY A 164 22.30 35.73 -30.30
CA GLY A 164 21.36 35.89 -29.19
C GLY A 164 19.97 35.35 -29.50
N LEU A 165 19.47 35.56 -30.73
CA LEU A 165 18.19 34.99 -31.19
C LEU A 165 18.24 33.46 -31.21
N LYS A 166 19.32 32.88 -31.75
CA LYS A 166 19.51 31.43 -31.78
C LYS A 166 19.50 30.82 -30.37
N ILE A 167 20.23 31.40 -29.42
CA ILE A 167 20.27 30.92 -28.03
C ILE A 167 18.86 30.99 -27.40
N LEU A 168 18.12 32.06 -27.65
CA LEU A 168 16.76 32.23 -27.13
C LEU A 168 15.80 31.18 -27.70
N ASP A 169 15.83 30.94 -29.01
CA ASP A 169 14.98 29.94 -29.68
C ASP A 169 15.32 28.52 -29.21
N GLU A 170 16.60 28.19 -29.06
CA GLU A 170 17.05 26.90 -28.52
C GLU A 170 16.56 26.70 -27.06
N THR A 171 16.67 27.73 -26.23
CA THR A 171 16.23 27.70 -24.83
C THR A 171 14.70 27.52 -24.74
N LEU A 172 13.94 28.25 -25.57
CA LEU A 172 12.49 28.13 -25.63
C LEU A 172 12.06 26.74 -26.12
N GLY A 173 12.75 26.18 -27.12
CA GLY A 173 12.52 24.82 -27.61
C GLY A 173 12.74 23.77 -26.51
N GLN A 174 13.87 23.85 -25.80
CA GLN A 174 14.18 22.95 -24.69
C GLN A 174 13.16 23.05 -23.54
N ALA A 175 12.75 24.28 -23.17
CA ALA A 175 11.72 24.48 -22.16
C ALA A 175 10.36 23.89 -22.60
N GLN A 176 9.97 24.06 -23.87
CA GLN A 176 8.74 23.47 -24.42
C GLN A 176 8.79 21.94 -24.44
N GLU A 177 9.93 21.34 -24.77
CA GLU A 177 10.10 19.89 -24.75
C GLU A 177 9.94 19.32 -23.33
N LEU A 178 10.56 19.96 -22.33
CA LEU A 178 10.45 19.58 -20.92
C LEU A 178 9.00 19.72 -20.42
N VAL A 179 8.34 20.85 -20.66
CA VAL A 179 6.94 21.05 -20.29
C VAL A 179 6.02 20.04 -20.97
N SER A 180 6.26 19.74 -22.26
CA SER A 180 5.49 18.74 -22.99
C SER A 180 5.69 17.33 -22.41
N ALA A 181 6.90 16.99 -21.96
CA ALA A 181 7.16 15.73 -21.27
C ALA A 181 6.41 15.66 -19.94
N LEU A 182 6.39 16.74 -19.15
CA LEU A 182 5.65 16.82 -17.89
C LEU A 182 4.13 16.68 -18.08
N ILE A 183 3.55 17.35 -19.08
CA ILE A 183 2.12 17.24 -19.39
C ILE A 183 1.78 15.78 -19.76
N ARG A 184 2.60 15.13 -20.59
CA ARG A 184 2.42 13.71 -20.95
C ARG A 184 2.49 12.80 -19.71
N GLN A 185 3.45 13.02 -18.82
CA GLN A 185 3.61 12.24 -17.61
C GLN A 185 2.43 12.43 -16.63
N ALA A 186 1.98 13.67 -16.44
CA ALA A 186 0.81 13.98 -15.62
C ALA A 186 -0.50 13.40 -16.19
N GLU A 187 -0.64 13.35 -17.51
CA GLU A 187 -1.79 12.72 -18.16
C GLU A 187 -1.76 11.19 -18.04
N MET A 188 -0.58 10.57 -18.16
CA MET A 188 -0.40 9.14 -17.91
C MET A 188 -0.72 8.76 -16.46
N GLY A 189 -0.27 9.56 -15.48
CA GLY A 189 -0.61 9.37 -14.06
C GLY A 189 -2.12 9.42 -13.80
N ARG A 190 -2.82 10.38 -14.42
CA ARG A 190 -4.29 10.51 -14.30
C ARG A 190 -5.04 9.30 -14.88
N ARG A 191 -4.64 8.83 -16.06
CA ARG A 191 -5.26 7.64 -16.69
C ARG A 191 -5.07 6.37 -15.85
N ALA A 192 -3.91 6.18 -15.23
CA ALA A 192 -3.68 5.05 -14.33
C ALA A 192 -4.60 5.09 -13.10
N GLN A 193 -4.85 6.30 -12.57
CA GLN A 193 -5.76 6.52 -11.44
C GLN A 193 -7.22 6.24 -11.79
N ASP A 194 -7.67 6.68 -12.97
CA ASP A 194 -9.03 6.41 -13.47
C ASP A 194 -9.28 4.91 -13.70
N LEU A 195 -8.29 4.18 -14.23
CA LEU A 195 -8.39 2.73 -14.43
C LEU A 195 -8.48 1.96 -13.10
N GLY A 196 -7.69 2.34 -12.09
CA GLY A 196 -7.80 1.77 -10.75
C GLY A 196 -9.13 2.09 -10.05
N GLY A 197 -9.68 3.29 -10.30
CA GLY A 197 -10.99 3.71 -9.78
C GLY A 197 -12.18 2.99 -10.43
N LEU A 198 -12.06 2.60 -11.70
CA LEU A 198 -13.06 1.80 -12.40
C LEU A 198 -13.06 0.34 -11.94
N GLU A 199 -11.89 -0.24 -11.68
CA GLU A 199 -11.78 -1.60 -11.12
C GLU A 199 -12.38 -1.71 -9.70
N ALA A 200 -12.24 -0.66 -8.88
CA ALA A 200 -12.86 -0.60 -7.55
C ALA A 200 -14.40 -0.48 -7.60
N ARG A 201 -14.96 0.04 -8.70
CA ARG A 201 -16.41 0.29 -8.86
C ARG A 201 -17.17 -0.87 -9.53
N HIS A 202 -16.47 -1.89 -10.01
CA HIS A 202 -17.05 -3.05 -10.70
C HIS A 202 -16.89 -4.39 -9.95
N ARG A 203 -16.47 -4.37 -8.69
CA ARG A 203 -16.52 -5.57 -7.84
C ARG A 203 -17.74 -5.50 -6.91
N PRO A 204 -18.79 -6.32 -7.15
CA PRO A 204 -19.93 -6.44 -6.23
C PRO A 204 -19.53 -7.09 -4.91
#